data_AF-A0A497PH65-F1
#
_entry.id   AF-A0A497PH65-F1
#
_cell.length_a   1.000
_cell.length_b   1.000
_cell.length_c   1.000
_cell.angle_alpha   90.00
_cell.angle_beta   90.00
_cell.angle_gamma   90.00
#
_symmetry.space_group_name_H-M   'P 1'
#
loop_
_entity.id
_entity.type
_entity.pdbx_description
1 polymer ?
#
loop_
_entity_poly.entity_id
_entity_poly.type
_entity_poly.pdbx_seq_one_letter_code
_entity_poly.pdbx_strand_id
1 'polypeptide(L)' 'MAFVRTKDGSVLWFCSNKCKVASLKRGMKPRDTKWTAGYKKGGKSR' A
#
# COMPACT_ATOMS: atom_id res chain seq x y z
N MET A 1 5.67 8.91 -7.14
CA MET A 1 6.20 9.59 -5.94
C MET A 1 7.04 8.61 -5.14
N ALA A 2 8.33 8.86 -4.98
CA ALA A 2 9.20 8.06 -4.12
C ALA A 2 9.00 8.45 -2.65
N PHE A 3 8.95 7.47 -1.77
CA PHE A 3 8.91 7.65 -0.32
C PHE A 3 9.95 6.75 0.33
N VAL A 4 10.88 7.33 1.07
CA VAL A 4 11.93 6.58 1.77
C VAL A 4 11.46 6.28 3.18
N ARG A 5 11.49 5.01 3.57
CA ARG A 5 11.19 4.58 4.94
C ARG A 5 12.44 4.84 5.80
N THR A 6 12.33 5.77 6.74
CA THR A 6 13.47 6.26 7.53
C THR A 6 14.13 5.22 8.42
N LYS A 7 13.41 4.17 8.81
CA LYS A 7 13.94 3.10 9.68
C LYS A 7 14.82 2.09 8.95
N ASP A 8 14.47 1.76 7.70
CA ASP A 8 15.10 0.66 6.96
C ASP A 8 15.80 1.11 5.67
N GLY A 9 15.66 2.38 5.28
CA GLY A 9 16.15 2.90 4.00
C GLY A 9 15.36 2.43 2.77
N SER A 10 14.32 1.61 2.95
CA SER A 10 13.52 1.07 1.84
C SER A 10 12.76 2.18 1.08
N VAL A 11 12.86 2.14 -0.25
CA VAL A 11 12.17 3.09 -1.12
C VAL A 11 10.84 2.50 -1.60
N LEU A 12 9.74 3.11 -1.18
CA LEU A 12 8.38 2.79 -1.61
C LEU A 12 7.96 3.73 -2.74
N TRP A 13 7.52 3.14 -3.85
CA TRP A 13 7.04 3.89 -5.01
C TRP A 13 5.52 3.94 -5.02
N PHE A 14 4.97 5.14 -4.90
CA PHE A 14 3.53 5.37 -4.92
C PHE A 14 3.08 6.02 -6.23
N CYS A 15 1.96 5.52 -6.75
CA CYS A 15 1.24 6.05 -7.90
C CYS A 15 0.72 7.48 -7.69
N SER A 16 0.12 7.73 -6.53
CA SER A 16 -0.54 8.98 -6.20
C SER A 16 -0.60 9.19 -4.68
N ASN A 17 -1.05 10.38 -4.27
CA ASN A 17 -1.21 10.68 -2.84
C ASN A 17 -2.27 9.78 -2.17
N LYS A 18 -3.28 9.33 -2.92
CA LYS A 18 -4.26 8.34 -2.44
C LYS A 18 -3.58 7.03 -2.04
N CYS A 19 -2.67 6.52 -2.89
CA CYS A 19 -1.91 5.30 -2.63
C CYS A 19 -1.05 5.45 -1.35
N LYS A 20 -0.37 6.60 -1.21
CA LYS A 20 0.48 6.92 -0.04
C LYS A 20 -0.31 6.98 1.27
N VAL A 21 -1.43 7.72 1.30
CA VAL A 21 -2.25 7.88 2.51
C VAL A 21 -2.92 6.57 2.92
N ALA A 22 -3.44 5.80 1.97
CA ALA A 22 -4.05 4.51 2.25
C ALA A 22 -3.04 3.52 2.87
N SER A 23 -1.83 3.45 2.33
CA SER A 23 -0.79 2.54 2.84
C SER A 23 -0.19 3.02 4.17
N LEU A 24 0.24 4.28 4.27
CA LEU A 24 1.01 4.77 5.43
C LEU A 24 0.14 5.20 6.61
N LYS A 25 -0.98 5.89 6.36
CA LYS A 25 -1.84 6.41 7.45
C LYS A 25 -2.93 5.42 7.83
N ARG A 26 -3.54 4.75 6.85
CA ARG A 26 -4.68 3.83 7.08
C ARG A 26 -4.25 2.37 7.23
N GLY A 27 -2.98 2.04 6.94
CA GLY A 27 -2.49 0.66 6.99
C GLY A 27 -3.17 -0.29 6.01
N MET A 28 -3.82 0.23 4.96
CA MET A 28 -4.50 -0.59 3.97
C MET A 28 -3.50 -1.34 3.12
N LYS A 29 -3.71 -2.66 2.98
CA LYS A 29 -3.00 -3.49 2.02
C LYS A 29 -3.81 -3.52 0.71
N PRO A 30 -3.18 -3.37 -0.46
CA PRO A 30 -3.89 -3.40 -1.75
C PRO A 30 -4.75 -4.65 -1.93
N ARG A 31 -4.25 -5.81 -1.46
CA ARG A 31 -4.93 -7.11 -1.55
C ARG A 31 -6.32 -7.15 -0.91
N ASP A 32 -6.55 -6.32 0.11
CA ASP A 32 -7.77 -6.34 0.91
C ASP A 32 -8.85 -5.43 0.32
N THR A 33 -8.45 -4.51 -0.57
CA THR A 33 -9.33 -3.46 -1.10
C THR A 33 -9.76 -3.71 -2.54
N LYS A 34 -11.08 -3.83 -2.75
CA LYS A 34 -11.72 -4.13 -4.05
C LYS A 34 -11.33 -3.19 -5.20
N TRP A 35 -10.91 -1.96 -4.88
CA TRP A 35 -10.62 -0.92 -5.87
C TRP A 35 -9.19 -0.93 -6.39
N THR A 36 -8.34 -1.84 -5.93
CA THR A 36 -6.96 -1.95 -6.43
C THR A 36 -6.83 -3.15 -7.37
N ALA A 37 -5.91 -3.06 -8.34
CA ALA A 37 -5.64 -4.14 -9.28
C ALA A 37 -5.16 -5.44 -8.61
N GLY A 38 -4.53 -5.34 -7.43
CA GLY A 38 -4.03 -6.48 -6.66
C GLY A 38 -5.06 -7.12 -5.74
N TYR A 39 -6.33 -6.70 -5.81
CA TYR A 39 -7.39 -7.22 -4.95
C TYR A 39 -7.57 -8.73 -5.12
N LYS A 40 -7.65 -9.46 -4.01
CA LYS A 40 -7.97 -10.89 -4.01
C LYS A 40 -9.21 -11.14 -3.16
N LYS A 41 -10.31 -11.56 -3.80
CA LYS A 41 -11.56 -11.92 -3.12
C LYS A 41 -11.31 -13.12 -2.21
N GLY A 42 -11.44 -12.93 -0.89
CA GLY A 42 -11.13 -13.94 0.14
C GLY A 42 -9.71 -13.86 0.73
N GLY A 43 -8.94 -12.82 0.41
CA GLY A 43 -7.56 -12.66 0.87
C GLY A 43 -7.42 -12.33 2.36
N LYS A 44 -7.37 -13.35 3.22
CA LYS A 44 -6.52 -13.37 4.41
C LYS A 44 -5.62 -14.60 4.33
N SER A 45 -4.65 -14.59 3.43
CA SER A 45 -3.50 -15.51 3.56
C SER A 45 -2.44 -14.77 4.40
N ARG A 46 -2.45 -15.10 5.70
CA ARG A 46 -1.40 -14.97 6.72
C ARG A 46 -0.29 -13.95 6.44
#